data_AF-A0A6B3KTD3-F1
#
_entry.id   AF-A0A6B3KTD3-F1
#
_cell.length_a   1.000
_cell.length_b   1.000
_cell.length_c   1.000
_cell.angle_alpha   90.00
_cell.angle_beta   90.00
_cell.angle_gamma   90.00
#
_symmetry.space_group_name_H-M   'P 1'
#
loop_
_entity.id
_entity.type
_entity.pdbx_description
1 polymer ?
#
loop_
_entity_poly.entity_id
_entity_poly.type
_entity_poly.pdbx_seq_one_letter_code
_entity_poly.pdbx_strand_id
1 'polypeptide(L)' 'SALETSWMAHPAAGHDIVRLRAALKAVNERLWVIEDDIRLKEQAQTFDDSFVQLARSVYIENDERARIKKEINLAL' A
#
# COMPACT_ATOMS: atom_id res chain seq x y z
N SER A 1 6.89 18.13 -6.95
CA SER A 1 6.38 18.67 -5.66
C SER A 1 7.55 19.16 -4.81
N ALA A 2 7.37 20.14 -3.91
CA ALA A 2 8.42 20.58 -2.97
C ALA A 2 8.99 19.42 -2.11
N LEU A 3 8.17 18.38 -1.87
CA LEU A 3 8.60 17.13 -1.25
C LEU A 3 9.64 16.37 -2.08
N GLU A 4 9.53 16.36 -3.41
CA GLU A 4 10.47 15.64 -4.29
C GLU A 4 11.84 16.32 -4.35
N THR A 5 11.87 17.66 -4.26
CA THR A 5 13.12 18.43 -4.21
C THR A 5 13.87 18.20 -2.91
N SER A 6 13.17 18.09 -1.78
CA SER A 6 13.76 17.76 -0.47
C SER A 6 14.31 16.33 -0.43
N TRP A 7 13.61 15.38 -1.06
CA TRP A 7 14.02 13.97 -1.12
C TRP A 7 15.29 13.71 -1.94
N MET A 8 15.51 14.46 -3.02
CA MET A 8 16.69 14.30 -3.89
C MET A 8 17.98 14.88 -3.28
N ALA A 9 17.88 15.64 -2.19
CA ALA A 9 19.02 16.31 -1.55
C ALA A 9 19.70 15.46 -0.45
N HIS A 10 19.13 14.34 -0.03
CA HIS A 10 19.70 13.50 1.03
C HIS A 10 20.69 12.45 0.46
N PRO A 11 21.98 12.42 0.87
CA PRO A 11 23.03 11.62 0.21
C PRO A 11 22.84 10.10 0.27
N ALA A 12 22.04 9.59 1.21
CA ALA A 12 21.77 8.16 1.39
C ALA A 12 20.56 7.64 0.57
N ALA A 13 19.80 8.52 -0.08
CA ALA A 13 18.41 8.22 -0.44
C ALA A 13 18.17 7.76 -1.89
N GLY A 14 19.09 8.01 -2.82
CA GLY A 14 18.75 8.07 -4.25
C GLY A 14 18.08 6.84 -4.88
N HIS A 15 18.52 5.62 -4.56
CA HIS A 15 17.98 4.39 -5.18
C HIS A 15 16.94 3.65 -4.31
N ASP A 16 17.14 3.59 -3.00
CA ASP A 16 16.24 2.81 -2.13
C ASP A 16 14.89 3.52 -1.94
N ILE A 17 14.88 4.85 -1.89
CA ILE A 17 13.63 5.62 -1.73
C ILE A 17 12.70 5.50 -2.93
N VAL A 18 13.26 5.42 -4.15
CA VAL A 18 12.47 5.29 -5.39
C VAL A 18 11.77 3.93 -5.42
N ARG A 19 12.51 2.87 -5.07
CA ARG A 19 11.97 1.51 -4.95
C ARG A 19 10.88 1.43 -3.88
N LEU A 20 11.12 1.99 -2.69
CA LEU A 20 10.15 2.00 -1.60
C LEU A 20 8.89 2.80 -1.94
N ARG A 21 9.00 3.94 -2.65
CA ARG A 21 7.84 4.68 -3.17
C ARG A 21 7.03 3.86 -4.17
N ALA A 22 7.70 3.17 -5.10
CA ALA A 22 7.03 2.30 -6.06
C ALA A 22 6.30 1.14 -5.35
N ALA A 23 6.93 0.52 -4.35
CA ALA A 23 6.32 -0.53 -3.53
C ALA A 23 5.10 -0.01 -2.75
N LEU A 24 5.19 1.18 -2.15
CA LEU A 24 4.08 1.79 -1.43
C LEU A 24 2.89 2.08 -2.36
N LYS A 25 3.15 2.58 -3.58
CA LYS A 25 2.12 2.79 -4.60
C LYS A 25 1.43 1.48 -4.96
N ALA A 26 2.20 0.43 -5.23
CA ALA A 26 1.67 -0.88 -5.61
C ALA A 26 0.79 -1.49 -4.50
N VAL A 27 1.21 -1.42 -3.23
CA VAL A 27 0.39 -1.90 -2.10
C VAL A 27 -0.89 -1.08 -1.96
N ASN A 28 -0.83 0.24 -2.11
CA ASN A 28 -2.02 1.07 -2.09
C ASN A 28 -2.99 0.67 -3.21
N GLU A 29 -2.52 0.49 -4.44
CA GLU A 29 -3.36 0.07 -5.56
C GLU A 29 -4.03 -1.28 -5.31
N ARG A 30 -3.32 -2.26 -4.71
CA ARG A 30 -3.93 -3.54 -4.32
C ARG A 30 -5.00 -3.37 -3.23
N LEU A 31 -4.76 -2.54 -2.22
CA LEU A 31 -5.77 -2.24 -1.20
C LEU A 31 -7.03 -1.63 -1.81
N TRP A 32 -6.88 -0.69 -2.74
CA TRP A 32 -8.02 -0.10 -3.45
C TRP A 32 -8.85 -1.14 -4.22
N VAL A 33 -8.20 -2.06 -4.93
CA VAL A 33 -8.89 -3.16 -5.64
C VAL A 33 -9.63 -4.06 -4.64
N ILE A 34 -8.98 -4.46 -3.54
CA ILE A 34 -9.60 -5.30 -2.52
C ILE A 34 -10.84 -4.60 -1.91
N GLU A 35 -10.73 -3.31 -1.61
CA GLU A 35 -11.84 -2.53 -1.08
C GLU A 35 -13.01 -2.43 -2.07
N ASP A 36 -12.73 -2.23 -3.36
CA ASP A 36 -13.76 -2.19 -4.41
C ASP A 36 -14.46 -3.55 -4.56
N ASP A 37 -13.70 -4.64 -4.59
CA ASP A 37 -14.24 -6.00 -4.66
C ASP A 37 -15.13 -6.33 -3.45
N ILE A 38 -14.73 -5.89 -2.25
CA ILE A 38 -15.56 -6.00 -1.03
C ILE A 38 -16.86 -5.21 -1.19
N ARG A 39 -16.81 -3.98 -1.70
CA ARG A 39 -18.01 -3.14 -1.91
C ARG A 39 -18.96 -3.75 -2.92
N LEU A 40 -18.46 -4.31 -4.01
CA LEU A 40 -19.28 -5.02 -5.01
C LEU A 40 -20.01 -6.22 -4.40
N LYS A 41 -19.30 -7.01 -3.58
CA LYS A 41 -19.91 -8.15 -2.88
C LYS A 41 -20.91 -7.73 -1.81
N GLU A 42 -20.62 -6.68 -1.05
CA GLU A 42 -21.54 -6.12 -0.06
C GLU A 42 -22.82 -5.60 -0.73
N GLN A 43 -22.70 -4.87 -1.84
CA GLN A 43 -23.83 -4.41 -2.64
C GLN A 43 -24.69 -5.57 -3.14
N ALA A 44 -24.05 -6.68 -3.55
CA ALA A 44 -24.72 -7.90 -3.96
C ALA A 44 -25.17 -8.80 -2.78
N GLN A 45 -24.96 -8.37 -1.53
CA GLN A 45 -25.21 -9.15 -0.31
C GLN A 45 -24.59 -10.56 -0.34
N THR A 46 -23.43 -10.69 -0.99
CA THR A 46 -22.74 -11.96 -1.21
C THR A 46 -21.60 -12.11 -0.20
N PHE A 47 -21.88 -12.81 0.90
CA PHE A 47 -20.95 -13.03 2.02
C PHE A 47 -20.39 -14.46 2.01
N ASP A 48 -19.79 -14.85 0.89
CA ASP A 48 -19.23 -16.17 0.64
C ASP A 48 -17.76 -16.29 1.10
N ASP A 49 -17.14 -17.45 0.87
CA ASP A 49 -15.74 -17.70 1.24
C ASP A 49 -14.79 -16.68 0.60
N SER A 50 -15.08 -16.21 -0.61
CA SER A 50 -14.25 -15.22 -1.29
C SER A 50 -14.39 -13.82 -0.65
N PHE A 51 -15.56 -13.46 -0.10
CA PHE A 51 -15.70 -12.28 0.75
C PHE A 51 -14.80 -12.38 1.99
N VAL A 52 -14.78 -13.54 2.65
CA VAL A 52 -13.91 -13.78 3.82
C VAL A 52 -12.43 -13.67 3.43
N GLN A 53 -12.03 -14.19 2.27
CA GLN A 53 -10.66 -14.08 1.76
C GLN A 53 -10.26 -12.64 1.45
N LEU A 54 -11.14 -11.85 0.83
CA LEU A 54 -10.91 -10.44 0.55
C LEU A 54 -10.74 -9.66 1.87
N ALA A 55 -11.66 -9.84 2.81
CA ALA A 55 -11.60 -9.19 4.12
C ALA A 55 -10.31 -9.53 4.89
N ARG A 56 -9.83 -10.77 4.79
CA ARG A 56 -8.55 -11.17 5.40
C ARG A 56 -7.35 -10.54 4.69
N SER A 57 -7.41 -10.41 3.36
CA SER A 57 -6.35 -9.77 2.58
C SER A 57 -6.15 -8.29 2.96
N VAL A 58 -7.20 -7.61 3.44
CA VAL A 58 -7.11 -6.21 3.90
C VAL A 58 -6.06 -6.01 4.98
N TYR A 59 -6.06 -6.80 6.06
CA TYR A 59 -5.08 -6.61 7.13
C TYR A 59 -3.66 -7.04 6.69
N ILE A 60 -3.55 -8.06 5.84
CA ILE A 60 -2.26 -8.52 5.30
C ILE A 60 -1.60 -7.41 4.47
N GLU A 61 -2.33 -6.82 3.54
CA GLU A 61 -1.81 -5.73 2.71
C GLU A 61 -1.59 -4.44 3.51
N ASN A 62 -2.37 -4.20 4.57
CA ASN A 62 -2.13 -3.09 5.49
C ASN A 62 -0.84 -3.24 6.29
N ASP A 63 -0.54 -4.45 6.77
CA ASP A 63 0.72 -4.72 7.48
C ASP A 63 1.93 -4.52 6.57
N GLU A 64 1.83 -4.97 5.32
CA GLU A 64 2.87 -4.71 4.31
C GLU A 64 3.02 -3.22 4.01
N ARG A 65 1.89 -2.49 3.89
CA ARG A 65 1.90 -1.02 3.75
C ARG A 65 2.62 -0.35 4.92
N ALA A 66 2.36 -0.80 6.15
CA ALA A 66 2.97 -0.25 7.35
C ALA A 66 4.48 -0.53 7.38
N ARG A 67 4.91 -1.75 7.00
CA ARG A 67 6.32 -2.11 6.87
C ARG A 67 7.05 -1.19 5.89
N ILE A 68 6.51 -0.99 4.68
CA ILE A 68 7.12 -0.12 3.66
C ILE A 68 7.18 1.34 4.14
N LYS A 69 6.14 1.86 4.78
CA LYS A 69 6.16 3.22 5.35
C LYS A 69 7.25 3.37 6.42
N LYS A 70 7.47 2.34 7.25
CA LYS A 70 8.55 2.34 8.24
C LYS A 70 9.92 2.37 7.55
N GLU A 71 10.13 1.58 6.50
CA GLU A 71 11.37 1.58 5.73
C GLU A 71 11.65 2.93 5.08
N ILE A 72 10.62 3.57 4.51
CA ILE A 72 10.71 4.95 3.99
C ILE A 72 11.16 5.90 5.10
N ASN A 73 10.53 5.84 6.28
CA ASN A 73 10.88 6.73 7.40
C ASN A 73 12.31 6.51 7.91
N LEU A 74 12.86 5.30 7.81
CA LEU A 74 14.24 5.00 8.23
C LEU A 74 15.29 5.36 7.18
N ALA A 75 14.87 5.52 5.92
CA ALA A 75 15.72 5.96 4.81
C ALA A 75 15.78 7.50 4.68
N LEU A 76 14.96 8.22 5.44
CA LEU A 76 14.88 9.67 5.56
C LEU A 76 15.63 10.15 6.80
#